data_AF-A0A6M1LCS9-F1
#
_entry.id   AF-A0A6M1LCS9-F1
#
_cell.length_a   1.000
_cell.length_b   1.000
_cell.length_c   1.000
_cell.angle_alpha   90.00
_cell.angle_beta   90.00
_cell.angle_gamma   90.00
#
_symmetry.space_group_name_H-M   'P 1'
#
loop_
_entity.id
_entity.type
_entity.pdbx_description
1 polymer ?
#
loop_
_entity_poly.entity_id
_entity_poly.type
_entity_poly.pdbx_seq_one_letter_code
_entity_poly.pdbx_strand_id
1 'polypeptide(L)'
;MIRRQLLRAATAALAAVLAATGLQVATAAGASAARTVYYDASRAGEFRTNFDQAAQIWNSRVSNVRLAPGTPASVTIYVDSGWPRAQVTGLGSGRIWMGWQAVDQGYHRTRIATHEFGHILGLPDRRTGLCSDLMSGSSAPVSCTNAYPSAAEASRVNQLFAGSRSASAAGSYTWTEDTGVGILVVNGRPATENYPWLVYTSGCTGTLIKSNWMVTAKHCPTPSSVRVGSINRTSGGTVVRVSRAVNHPSIDVKLFQLASSVSYAPAPIPTSSGAVGTATRIIGWGQTCAPRGCGSAPTVAHELDTSIVADSRCSGINGPYEICTNNTNGNAGACYGDSGGPQVRRINGVWNVIGATSRAGNNSSTCATAPSIYGDLTSIRSWINTQVGGLPS
;
A
#
# COMPACT_ATOMS: atom_id res chain seq x y z
N MET A 1 -18.82 -10.33 78.96
CA MET A 1 -19.23 -10.75 77.60
C MET A 1 -19.49 -9.55 76.67
N ILE A 2 -18.62 -8.54 76.58
CA ILE A 2 -18.96 -7.26 75.88
C ILE A 2 -17.99 -6.90 74.73
N ARG A 3 -16.77 -7.46 74.67
CA ARG A 3 -15.79 -7.15 73.60
C ARG A 3 -15.94 -7.90 72.26
N ARG A 4 -16.85 -8.88 72.14
CA ARG A 4 -17.02 -9.68 70.90
C ARG A 4 -18.17 -9.23 69.97
N GLN A 5 -19.01 -8.28 70.39
CA GLN A 5 -20.15 -7.82 69.56
C GLN A 5 -19.82 -6.60 68.68
N LEU A 6 -18.85 -5.76 69.07
CA LEU A 6 -18.54 -4.52 68.33
C LEU A 6 -17.77 -4.72 67.01
N LEU A 7 -17.07 -5.85 66.81
CA LEU A 7 -16.36 -6.14 65.55
C LEU A 7 -17.24 -6.73 64.43
N ARG A 8 -18.53 -7.02 64.67
CA ARG A 8 -19.45 -7.51 63.63
C ARG A 8 -20.30 -6.42 62.97
N ALA A 9 -20.29 -5.18 63.48
CA ALA A 9 -21.01 -4.05 62.88
C ALA A 9 -20.20 -3.30 61.82
N ALA A 10 -18.86 -3.27 61.94
CA ALA A 10 -17.99 -2.49 61.05
C ALA A 10 -17.79 -3.11 59.65
N THR A 11 -17.95 -4.43 59.49
CA THR A 11 -17.74 -5.13 58.21
C THR A 11 -18.98 -5.15 57.30
N ALA A 12 -20.17 -4.84 57.82
CA ALA A 12 -21.39 -4.76 57.00
C ALA A 12 -21.53 -3.43 56.23
N ALA A 13 -20.92 -2.34 56.72
CA ALA A 13 -21.05 -1.02 56.12
C ALA A 13 -20.15 -0.78 54.89
N LEU A 14 -19.05 -1.54 54.74
CA LEU A 14 -18.10 -1.34 53.63
C LEU A 14 -18.38 -2.22 52.38
N ALA A 15 -19.28 -3.21 52.50
CA ALA A 15 -19.69 -4.06 51.38
C ALA A 15 -20.85 -3.45 50.55
N ALA A 16 -21.59 -2.48 51.10
CA ALA A 16 -22.76 -1.88 50.44
C ALA A 16 -22.43 -0.70 49.50
N VAL A 17 -21.23 -0.13 49.57
CA VAL A 17 -20.84 1.06 48.77
C VAL A 17 -20.17 0.68 47.45
N LEU A 18 -19.53 -0.49 47.36
CA LEU A 18 -18.84 -0.97 46.14
C LEU A 18 -19.79 -1.55 45.08
N ALA A 19 -21.08 -1.77 45.40
CA ALA A 19 -22.10 -2.16 44.43
C ALA A 19 -22.58 -1.00 43.52
N ALA A 20 -22.18 0.25 43.81
CA ALA A 20 -22.52 1.43 43.03
C ALA A 20 -21.44 1.84 42.00
N THR A 21 -20.25 1.23 42.05
CA THR A 21 -19.17 1.43 41.08
C THR A 21 -19.05 0.20 40.20
N GLY A 22 -19.49 0.30 38.93
CA GLY A 22 -19.47 -0.78 37.95
C GLY A 22 -18.09 -1.21 37.45
N LEU A 23 -17.09 -1.33 38.33
CA LEU A 23 -15.79 -1.92 38.03
C LEU A 23 -15.94 -3.43 37.90
N GLN A 24 -16.32 -3.87 36.71
CA GLN A 24 -16.06 -5.25 36.29
C GLN A 24 -14.54 -5.46 36.29
N VAL A 25 -14.05 -6.31 37.20
CA VAL A 25 -12.68 -6.81 37.13
C VAL A 25 -12.58 -7.64 35.86
N ALA A 26 -11.98 -7.07 34.82
CA ALA A 26 -11.80 -7.74 33.54
C ALA A 26 -10.91 -8.97 33.74
N THR A 27 -11.52 -10.15 33.78
CA THR A 27 -10.80 -11.42 33.72
C THR A 27 -9.96 -11.43 32.46
N ALA A 28 -8.63 -11.60 32.59
CA ALA A 28 -7.71 -11.59 31.47
C ALA A 28 -8.20 -12.55 30.38
N ALA A 29 -8.47 -12.02 29.18
CA ALA A 29 -8.89 -12.83 28.06
C ALA A 29 -7.78 -13.87 27.77
N GLY A 30 -8.15 -15.15 27.77
CA GLY A 30 -7.19 -16.24 27.57
C GLY A 30 -6.41 -16.04 26.27
N ALA A 31 -5.09 -16.22 26.33
CA ALA A 31 -4.22 -16.05 25.17
C ALA A 31 -4.70 -16.95 24.02
N SER A 32 -5.05 -16.34 22.88
CA SER A 32 -5.44 -17.09 21.69
C SER A 32 -4.26 -17.96 21.26
N ALA A 33 -4.50 -19.27 21.09
CA ALA A 33 -3.48 -20.18 20.60
C ALA A 33 -2.98 -19.72 19.21
N ALA A 34 -1.66 -19.84 18.99
CA ALA A 34 -1.03 -19.46 17.72
C ALA A 34 -1.65 -20.24 16.56
N ARG A 35 -2.04 -19.55 15.49
CA ARG A 35 -2.59 -20.20 14.29
C ARG A 35 -1.50 -21.00 13.59
N THR A 36 -1.65 -22.31 13.46
CA THR A 36 -0.72 -23.11 12.66
C THR A 36 -1.01 -22.94 11.17
N VAL A 37 0.04 -22.68 10.40
CA VAL A 37 0.08 -22.64 8.93
C VAL A 37 0.91 -23.83 8.47
N TYR A 38 0.26 -24.77 7.77
CA TYR A 38 0.91 -26.00 7.31
C TYR A 38 1.51 -25.81 5.91
N TYR A 39 2.78 -26.19 5.75
CA TYR A 39 3.46 -26.18 4.46
C TYR A 39 3.86 -27.57 3.97
N ASP A 40 3.82 -27.75 2.66
CA ASP A 40 4.35 -28.92 1.95
C ASP A 40 5.62 -28.51 1.19
N ALA A 41 6.77 -28.99 1.69
CA ALA A 41 8.08 -28.85 1.07
C ALA A 41 8.55 -30.14 0.35
N SER A 42 7.67 -31.11 0.10
CA SER A 42 8.03 -32.36 -0.63
C SER A 42 8.53 -32.10 -2.05
N ARG A 43 8.12 -30.98 -2.67
CA ARG A 43 8.48 -30.57 -4.03
C ARG A 43 9.54 -29.46 -4.07
N ALA A 44 10.18 -29.16 -2.93
CA ALA A 44 11.23 -28.15 -2.80
C ALA A 44 12.64 -28.65 -3.16
N GLY A 45 12.79 -29.95 -3.50
CA GLY A 45 14.09 -30.53 -3.86
C GLY A 45 15.14 -30.34 -2.76
N GLU A 46 16.36 -29.95 -3.15
CA GLU A 46 17.46 -29.67 -2.22
C GLU A 46 17.16 -28.49 -1.26
N PHE A 47 16.26 -27.58 -1.63
CA PHE A 47 15.93 -26.40 -0.83
C PHE A 47 15.00 -26.70 0.36
N ARG A 48 14.56 -27.95 0.52
CA ARG A 48 13.69 -28.36 1.64
C ARG A 48 14.23 -27.89 2.99
N THR A 49 15.52 -28.10 3.26
CA THR A 49 16.16 -27.70 4.52
C THR A 49 16.19 -26.18 4.71
N ASN A 50 16.29 -25.40 3.63
CA ASN A 50 16.19 -23.94 3.68
C ASN A 50 14.78 -23.48 4.09
N PHE A 51 13.72 -24.16 3.62
CA PHE A 51 12.34 -23.88 4.06
C PHE A 51 12.04 -24.37 5.48
N ASP A 52 12.56 -25.54 5.87
CA ASP A 52 12.45 -26.03 7.24
C ASP A 52 13.14 -25.05 8.23
N GLN A 53 14.33 -24.53 7.88
CA GLN A 53 15.04 -23.49 8.64
C GLN A 53 14.29 -22.15 8.62
N ALA A 54 13.76 -21.72 7.48
CA ALA A 54 12.98 -20.49 7.35
C ALA A 54 11.71 -20.50 8.23
N ALA A 55 11.03 -21.65 8.31
CA ALA A 55 9.90 -21.83 9.22
C ALA A 55 10.32 -21.71 10.70
N GLN A 56 11.46 -22.29 11.09
CA GLN A 56 12.02 -22.13 12.43
C GLN A 56 12.38 -20.68 12.74
N ILE A 57 12.99 -19.96 11.79
CA ILE A 57 13.33 -18.54 11.92
C ILE A 57 12.07 -17.71 12.22
N TRP A 58 11.00 -17.86 11.41
CA TRP A 58 9.72 -17.20 11.68
C TRP A 58 9.15 -17.58 13.04
N ASN A 59 9.08 -18.88 13.36
CA ASN A 59 8.59 -19.37 14.66
C ASN A 59 9.38 -18.84 15.88
N SER A 60 10.66 -18.48 15.70
CA SER A 60 11.50 -17.86 16.75
C SER A 60 11.29 -16.35 16.93
N ARG A 61 10.47 -15.73 16.07
CA ARG A 61 10.26 -14.28 16.00
C ARG A 61 8.80 -13.88 16.22
N VAL A 62 7.84 -14.77 15.98
CA VAL A 62 6.40 -14.50 16.06
C VAL A 62 5.71 -15.45 17.04
N SER A 63 4.67 -14.95 17.72
CA SER A 63 3.91 -15.66 18.76
C SER A 63 2.52 -16.08 18.32
N ASN A 64 1.92 -15.38 17.33
CA ASN A 64 0.50 -15.55 16.99
C ASN A 64 0.27 -16.50 15.79
N VAL A 65 1.35 -16.94 15.14
CA VAL A 65 1.33 -17.90 14.03
C VAL A 65 2.48 -18.89 14.18
N ARG A 66 2.30 -20.11 13.70
CA ARG A 66 3.35 -21.14 13.66
C ARG A 66 3.39 -21.80 12.29
N LEU A 67 4.54 -21.76 11.62
CA LEU A 67 4.80 -22.55 10.42
C LEU A 67 5.19 -23.98 10.83
N ALA A 68 4.54 -24.98 10.23
CA ALA A 68 4.86 -26.39 10.47
C ALA A 68 4.77 -27.20 9.16
N PRO A 69 5.67 -28.17 8.92
CA PRO A 69 5.49 -29.09 7.81
C PRO A 69 4.30 -30.02 8.09
N GLY A 70 3.45 -30.29 7.11
CA GLY A 70 2.33 -31.21 7.30
C GLY A 70 1.31 -31.21 6.16
N THR A 71 0.43 -32.21 6.16
CA THR A 71 -0.67 -32.35 5.21
C THR A 71 -2.02 -32.47 5.96
N PRO A 72 -3.12 -31.88 5.46
CA PRO A 72 -3.20 -31.01 4.29
C PRO A 72 -2.50 -29.66 4.51
N ALA A 73 -1.71 -29.23 3.53
CA ALA A 73 -0.96 -27.97 3.58
C ALA A 73 -1.79 -26.80 3.02
N SER A 74 -1.71 -25.63 3.65
CA SER A 74 -2.22 -24.37 3.08
C SER A 74 -1.17 -23.66 2.22
N VAL A 75 0.08 -24.10 2.28
CA VAL A 75 1.22 -23.56 1.51
C VAL A 75 1.92 -24.71 0.77
N THR A 76 2.08 -24.62 -0.55
CA THR A 76 2.85 -25.61 -1.33
C THR A 76 4.11 -24.98 -1.92
N ILE A 77 5.26 -25.62 -1.74
CA ILE A 77 6.56 -25.10 -2.16
C ILE A 77 7.08 -25.95 -3.34
N TYR A 78 7.48 -25.28 -4.41
CA TYR A 78 8.00 -25.85 -5.65
C TYR A 78 9.43 -25.33 -5.92
N VAL A 79 10.16 -25.99 -6.81
CA VAL A 79 11.37 -25.45 -7.45
C VAL A 79 11.04 -24.94 -8.85
N ASP A 80 11.71 -23.88 -9.28
CA ASP A 80 11.52 -23.19 -10.55
C ASP A 80 12.86 -22.70 -11.09
N SER A 81 13.01 -22.58 -12.41
CA SER A 81 14.25 -22.08 -13.03
C SER A 81 14.35 -20.54 -13.07
N GLY A 82 13.23 -19.82 -12.90
CA GLY A 82 13.20 -18.36 -12.87
C GLY A 82 13.53 -17.76 -11.50
N TRP A 83 13.04 -16.54 -11.26
CA TRP A 83 13.16 -15.90 -9.94
C TRP A 83 12.23 -16.51 -8.90
N PRO A 84 12.65 -16.55 -7.61
CA PRO A 84 11.79 -16.83 -6.47
C PRO A 84 10.57 -15.93 -6.43
N ARG A 85 9.45 -16.47 -5.94
CA ARG A 85 8.16 -15.76 -5.82
C ARG A 85 7.17 -16.51 -4.95
N ALA A 86 6.31 -15.77 -4.25
CA ALA A 86 5.14 -16.27 -3.56
C ALA A 86 3.84 -15.79 -4.23
N GLN A 87 2.96 -16.72 -4.58
CA GLN A 87 1.56 -16.45 -4.93
C GLN A 87 0.71 -16.65 -3.68
N VAL A 88 0.46 -15.56 -2.96
CA VAL A 88 -0.40 -15.55 -1.78
C VAL A 88 -1.86 -15.69 -2.22
N THR A 89 -2.59 -16.69 -1.69
CA THR A 89 -4.03 -16.87 -1.92
C THR A 89 -4.88 -16.39 -0.74
N GLY A 90 -4.25 -16.17 0.41
CA GLY A 90 -4.85 -15.68 1.64
C GLY A 90 -3.82 -15.59 2.76
N LEU A 91 -4.15 -14.98 3.89
CA LEU A 91 -3.23 -14.87 5.01
C LEU A 91 -2.91 -16.27 5.57
N GLY A 92 -1.65 -16.72 5.42
CA GLY A 92 -1.22 -18.07 5.75
C GLY A 92 -1.54 -19.14 4.69
N SER A 93 -1.80 -18.76 3.43
CA SER A 93 -2.01 -19.71 2.34
C SER A 93 -1.48 -19.22 0.99
N GLY A 94 -0.99 -20.15 0.18
CA GLY A 94 -0.49 -19.83 -1.16
C GLY A 94 0.43 -20.88 -1.76
N ARG A 95 1.22 -20.45 -2.75
CA ARG A 95 2.29 -21.25 -3.35
C ARG A 95 3.59 -20.46 -3.34
N ILE A 96 4.69 -21.13 -3.09
CA ILE A 96 6.04 -20.57 -3.22
C ILE A 96 6.77 -21.31 -4.32
N TRP A 97 7.49 -20.58 -5.18
CA TRP A 97 8.47 -21.15 -6.09
C TRP A 97 9.84 -20.68 -5.64
N MET A 98 10.71 -21.62 -5.31
CA MET A 98 12.13 -21.39 -5.07
C MET A 98 12.82 -21.33 -6.43
N GLY A 99 13.25 -20.13 -6.82
CA GLY A 99 13.80 -19.86 -8.14
C GLY A 99 15.33 -19.94 -8.18
N TRP A 100 15.87 -20.78 -9.07
CA TRP A 100 17.31 -20.92 -9.29
C TRP A 100 17.98 -19.60 -9.70
N GLN A 101 17.30 -18.76 -10.49
CA GLN A 101 17.89 -17.53 -11.02
C GLN A 101 18.43 -16.57 -9.94
N ALA A 102 17.88 -16.57 -8.72
CA ALA A 102 18.42 -15.79 -7.60
C ALA A 102 19.59 -16.50 -6.91
N VAL A 103 19.55 -17.83 -6.79
CA VAL A 103 20.63 -18.64 -6.22
C VAL A 103 21.89 -18.52 -7.08
N ASP A 104 21.74 -18.58 -8.40
CA ASP A 104 22.82 -18.45 -9.38
C ASP A 104 23.43 -17.03 -9.40
N GLN A 105 22.65 -16.02 -8.99
CA GLN A 105 23.15 -14.65 -8.75
C GLN A 105 23.83 -14.48 -7.39
N GLY A 106 23.87 -15.52 -6.55
CA GLY A 106 24.54 -15.51 -5.24
C GLY A 106 23.66 -15.11 -4.06
N TYR A 107 22.33 -14.97 -4.23
CA TYR A 107 21.44 -14.67 -3.09
C TYR A 107 21.34 -15.86 -2.13
N HIS A 108 21.41 -15.58 -0.83
CA HIS A 108 21.45 -16.60 0.21
C HIS A 108 20.16 -17.44 0.30
N ARG A 109 20.27 -18.76 0.08
CA ARG A 109 19.14 -19.71 -0.06
C ARG A 109 18.12 -19.65 1.09
N THR A 110 18.55 -19.70 2.35
CA THR A 110 17.62 -19.59 3.50
C THR A 110 17.00 -18.20 3.60
N ARG A 111 17.71 -17.14 3.21
CA ARG A 111 17.15 -15.78 3.21
C ARG A 111 16.01 -15.66 2.20
N ILE A 112 16.18 -16.21 1.00
CA ILE A 112 15.10 -16.33 -0.01
C ILE A 112 13.91 -17.09 0.58
N ALA A 113 14.11 -18.31 1.09
CA ALA A 113 13.03 -19.13 1.65
C ALA A 113 12.26 -18.43 2.79
N THR A 114 12.96 -17.67 3.65
CA THR A 114 12.35 -16.92 4.75
C THR A 114 11.60 -15.68 4.25
N HIS A 115 12.11 -15.02 3.21
CA HIS A 115 11.44 -13.90 2.54
C HIS A 115 10.11 -14.34 1.88
N GLU A 116 10.11 -15.45 1.14
CA GLU A 116 8.88 -15.97 0.52
C GLU A 116 7.83 -16.40 1.56
N PHE A 117 8.25 -16.95 2.71
CA PHE A 117 7.34 -17.16 3.84
C PHE A 117 6.81 -15.85 4.42
N GLY A 118 7.59 -14.77 4.42
CA GLY A 118 7.13 -13.43 4.81
C GLY A 118 5.92 -12.98 4.00
N HIS A 119 5.91 -13.22 2.69
CA HIS A 119 4.75 -12.96 1.83
C HIS A 119 3.53 -13.80 2.21
N ILE A 120 3.70 -15.10 2.43
CA ILE A 120 2.62 -15.99 2.92
C ILE A 120 2.04 -15.51 4.28
N LEU A 121 2.90 -14.95 5.13
CA LEU A 121 2.53 -14.36 6.42
C LEU A 121 1.99 -12.91 6.30
N GLY A 122 1.78 -12.42 5.07
CA GLY A 122 1.10 -11.15 4.77
C GLY A 122 2.00 -9.92 4.77
N LEU A 123 3.33 -10.09 4.67
CA LEU A 123 4.26 -8.97 4.51
C LEU A 123 4.49 -8.65 3.01
N PRO A 124 4.39 -7.38 2.60
CA PRO A 124 4.79 -6.97 1.26
C PRO A 124 6.32 -6.93 1.14
N ASP A 125 6.76 -6.88 -0.10
CA ASP A 125 8.13 -6.58 -0.49
C ASP A 125 8.46 -5.14 -0.07
N ARG A 126 9.42 -4.94 0.86
CA ARG A 126 9.79 -3.61 1.40
C ARG A 126 10.93 -2.96 0.63
N ARG A 127 11.78 -3.76 -0.01
CA ARG A 127 12.89 -3.34 -0.88
C ARG A 127 13.79 -2.21 -0.33
N THR A 128 14.14 -2.24 0.96
CA THR A 128 14.90 -1.16 1.62
C THR A 128 16.41 -1.19 1.34
N GLY A 129 16.93 -2.21 0.65
CA GLY A 129 18.36 -2.44 0.47
C GLY A 129 19.10 -2.94 1.72
N LEU A 130 18.48 -2.82 2.90
CA LEU A 130 19.10 -3.19 4.16
C LEU A 130 19.12 -4.70 4.35
N CYS A 131 20.25 -5.22 4.82
CA CYS A 131 20.37 -6.63 5.15
C CYS A 131 19.63 -7.02 6.44
N SER A 132 19.40 -6.06 7.35
CA SER A 132 18.62 -6.23 8.58
C SER A 132 17.12 -6.43 8.34
N ASP A 133 16.59 -5.95 7.20
CA ASP A 133 15.21 -6.19 6.78
C ASP A 133 15.17 -7.43 5.88
N LEU A 134 14.38 -8.43 6.26
CA LEU A 134 14.19 -9.64 5.46
C LEU A 134 13.39 -9.32 4.20
N MET A 135 12.37 -8.46 4.32
CA MET A 135 11.53 -8.05 3.20
C MET A 135 12.20 -7.03 2.27
N SER A 136 13.49 -6.73 2.44
CA SER A 136 14.29 -6.11 1.38
C SER A 136 14.38 -6.97 0.12
N GLY A 137 14.21 -8.30 0.24
CA GLY A 137 14.25 -9.20 -0.91
C GLY A 137 15.55 -9.03 -1.70
N SER A 138 15.42 -8.92 -3.03
CA SER A 138 16.54 -8.71 -3.97
C SER A 138 17.08 -7.27 -4.04
N SER A 139 16.56 -6.33 -3.25
CA SER A 139 17.20 -4.99 -3.15
C SER A 139 18.43 -5.00 -2.24
N ALA A 140 18.50 -5.93 -1.27
CA ALA A 140 19.69 -6.10 -0.45
C ALA A 140 20.79 -6.75 -1.31
N PRO A 141 22.06 -6.36 -1.15
CA PRO A 141 23.15 -6.92 -1.96
C PRO A 141 23.27 -8.43 -1.75
N VAL A 142 23.80 -9.15 -2.74
CA VAL A 142 23.99 -10.61 -2.69
C VAL A 142 24.89 -11.08 -1.54
N SER A 143 25.76 -10.21 -1.02
CA SER A 143 26.53 -10.42 0.21
C SER A 143 25.66 -10.48 1.49
N CYS A 144 24.38 -10.11 1.42
CA CYS A 144 23.47 -10.21 2.54
C CYS A 144 22.97 -11.64 2.77
N THR A 145 23.42 -12.24 3.86
CA THR A 145 23.01 -13.58 4.29
C THR A 145 21.97 -13.60 5.40
N ASN A 146 21.68 -12.47 6.06
CA ASN A 146 20.72 -12.42 7.18
C ASN A 146 19.32 -12.86 6.75
N ALA A 147 18.90 -14.02 7.25
CA ALA A 147 17.58 -14.59 7.01
C ALA A 147 16.54 -14.23 8.08
N TYR A 148 16.91 -13.53 9.16
CA TYR A 148 15.98 -13.19 10.23
C TYR A 148 15.16 -11.94 9.88
N PRO A 149 13.82 -11.96 10.04
CA PRO A 149 13.01 -10.76 9.94
C PRO A 149 13.35 -9.77 11.04
N SER A 150 13.25 -8.48 10.73
CA SER A 150 13.40 -7.42 11.72
C SER A 150 12.25 -7.45 12.73
N ALA A 151 12.44 -6.83 13.90
CA ALA A 151 11.42 -6.80 14.95
C ALA A 151 10.09 -6.16 14.46
N ALA A 152 10.18 -5.21 13.52
CA ALA A 152 9.02 -4.59 12.88
C ALA A 152 8.26 -5.58 11.96
N GLU A 153 8.98 -6.37 11.17
CA GLU A 153 8.42 -7.41 10.30
C GLU A 153 7.74 -8.51 11.13
N ALA A 154 8.40 -8.97 12.20
CA ALA A 154 7.85 -9.94 13.14
C ALA A 154 6.61 -9.42 13.90
N SER A 155 6.66 -8.19 14.40
CA SER A 155 5.52 -7.52 15.04
C SER A 155 4.33 -7.38 14.09
N ARG A 156 4.59 -7.05 12.82
CA ARG A 156 3.53 -6.94 11.81
C ARG A 156 2.86 -8.29 11.54
N VAL A 157 3.61 -9.38 11.44
CA VAL A 157 3.03 -10.73 11.34
C VAL A 157 2.19 -11.05 12.59
N ASN A 158 2.68 -10.76 13.79
CA ASN A 158 1.90 -10.95 15.01
C ASN A 158 0.57 -10.20 15.00
N GLN A 159 0.53 -8.95 14.54
CA GLN A 159 -0.70 -8.17 14.39
C GLN A 159 -1.67 -8.81 13.38
N LEU A 160 -1.16 -9.22 12.21
CA LEU A 160 -1.98 -9.85 11.17
C LEU A 160 -2.65 -11.14 11.64
N PHE A 161 -1.96 -11.93 12.48
CA PHE A 161 -2.48 -13.19 13.02
C PHE A 161 -3.15 -13.07 14.41
N ALA A 162 -3.16 -11.90 15.04
CA ALA A 162 -3.87 -11.67 16.30
C ALA A 162 -5.40 -11.62 16.15
N GLY A 163 -5.90 -11.29 14.95
CA GLY A 163 -7.32 -11.00 14.70
C GLY A 163 -7.99 -11.97 13.73
N SER A 164 -8.39 -13.15 14.20
CA SER A 164 -9.27 -14.08 13.46
C SER A 164 -10.71 -14.09 14.00
N ARG A 165 -11.26 -12.89 14.24
CA ARG A 165 -12.71 -12.65 14.30
C ARG A 165 -13.08 -11.37 13.54
N SER A 166 -13.59 -11.56 12.32
CA SER A 166 -14.31 -10.58 11.50
C SER A 166 -13.55 -9.30 11.09
N ALA A 167 -14.05 -8.67 10.02
CA ALA A 167 -13.39 -7.57 9.34
C ALA A 167 -13.57 -6.20 10.03
N SER A 168 -12.72 -5.25 9.61
CA SER A 168 -12.83 -3.79 9.79
C SER A 168 -12.26 -3.18 11.08
N ALA A 169 -11.12 -2.50 10.97
CA ALA A 169 -10.94 -1.07 11.29
C ALA A 169 -9.50 -0.61 10.99
N ALA A 170 -9.30 0.70 10.80
CA ALA A 170 -7.99 1.32 10.55
C ALA A 170 -7.55 2.21 11.72
N GLY A 171 -6.24 2.43 11.83
CA GLY A 171 -5.58 3.33 12.81
C GLY A 171 -4.13 2.87 13.04
N SER A 172 -3.11 3.39 12.34
CA SER A 172 -2.45 4.71 12.48
C SER A 172 -1.42 4.76 13.62
N TYR A 173 -0.13 4.74 13.27
CA TYR A 173 1.00 5.08 14.14
C TYR A 173 2.02 5.91 13.35
N THR A 174 2.56 6.95 13.99
CA THR A 174 3.61 7.84 13.49
C THR A 174 5.01 7.31 13.82
N TRP A 175 5.99 7.62 12.96
CA TRP A 175 7.42 7.44 13.23
C TRP A 175 8.21 8.61 12.64
N THR A 176 9.33 8.97 13.29
CA THR A 176 10.25 10.04 12.91
C THR A 176 11.51 9.52 12.19
N GLU A 177 12.07 10.40 11.36
CA GLU A 177 13.41 10.50 10.71
C GLU A 177 14.61 9.77 11.37
N ASP A 178 15.75 9.51 10.72
CA ASP A 178 16.25 9.50 9.30
C ASP A 178 17.64 8.78 9.32
N THR A 179 18.22 8.23 8.25
CA THR A 179 19.20 8.90 7.35
C THR A 179 19.74 7.92 6.30
N GLY A 180 19.74 8.31 5.01
CA GLY A 180 20.46 7.59 3.94
C GLY A 180 19.80 7.60 2.55
N VAL A 181 20.10 8.62 1.73
CA VAL A 181 19.50 8.87 0.40
C VAL A 181 19.91 7.85 -0.69
N GLY A 182 19.08 7.59 -1.72
CA GLY A 182 17.77 8.18 -2.04
C GLY A 182 17.25 7.80 -3.44
N ILE A 183 16.20 8.41 -4.03
CA ILE A 183 14.93 8.98 -3.52
C ILE A 183 13.92 8.75 -4.66
N LEU A 184 12.83 8.03 -4.35
CA LEU A 184 11.74 7.59 -5.24
C LEU A 184 10.40 8.39 -5.11
N VAL A 185 9.95 9.21 -6.08
CA VAL A 185 9.09 10.42 -5.89
C VAL A 185 9.75 11.40 -4.90
N VAL A 186 9.40 12.70 -4.91
CA VAL A 186 10.03 13.61 -3.95
C VAL A 186 9.63 13.21 -2.54
N ASN A 187 10.57 12.56 -1.86
CA ASN A 187 10.45 11.89 -0.56
C ASN A 187 9.27 10.90 -0.45
N GLY A 188 8.95 10.20 -1.54
CA GLY A 188 8.03 9.05 -1.56
C GLY A 188 8.76 7.70 -1.46
N ARG A 189 8.05 6.61 -1.80
CA ARG A 189 8.61 5.24 -1.91
C ARG A 189 8.11 4.53 -3.16
N PRO A 190 8.77 3.45 -3.63
CA PRO A 190 8.23 2.62 -4.72
C PRO A 190 6.83 2.11 -4.37
N ALA A 191 5.97 1.97 -5.37
CA ALA A 191 4.64 1.40 -5.21
C ALA A 191 4.72 0.01 -4.55
N THR A 192 4.07 -0.13 -3.40
CA THR A 192 4.17 -1.32 -2.52
C THR A 192 3.15 -2.40 -2.88
N GLU A 193 2.17 -2.07 -3.70
CA GLU A 193 1.16 -2.97 -4.27
C GLU A 193 0.94 -2.63 -5.75
N ASN A 194 0.43 -3.58 -6.55
CA ASN A 194 0.03 -3.26 -7.92
C ASN A 194 -1.34 -2.57 -7.92
N TYR A 195 -1.43 -1.45 -8.61
CA TYR A 195 -2.66 -0.67 -8.74
C TYR A 195 -3.30 -1.00 -10.12
N PRO A 196 -4.37 -1.83 -10.19
CA PRO A 196 -4.91 -2.32 -11.46
C PRO A 196 -5.45 -1.19 -12.36
N TRP A 197 -5.87 -0.10 -11.76
CA TRP A 197 -6.34 1.09 -12.46
C TRP A 197 -5.24 2.08 -12.85
N LEU A 198 -3.97 1.87 -12.48
CA LEU A 198 -2.92 2.85 -12.78
C LEU A 198 -2.56 2.81 -14.27
N VAL A 199 -2.39 3.99 -14.87
CA VAL A 199 -2.13 4.14 -16.30
C VAL A 199 -0.92 5.04 -16.56
N TYR A 200 0.03 4.54 -17.34
CA TYR A 200 1.11 5.35 -17.89
C TYR A 200 0.72 5.91 -19.28
N THR A 201 0.89 7.23 -19.46
CA THR A 201 0.44 7.94 -20.66
C THR A 201 1.41 9.06 -21.07
N SER A 202 2.30 8.79 -22.03
CA SER A 202 3.14 9.82 -22.68
C SER A 202 4.01 10.67 -21.74
N GLY A 203 4.57 10.07 -20.69
CA GLY A 203 5.32 10.80 -19.65
C GLY A 203 4.45 11.45 -18.58
N CYS A 204 3.13 11.39 -18.70
CA CYS A 204 2.16 11.64 -17.64
C CYS A 204 1.65 10.33 -17.01
N THR A 205 0.90 10.48 -15.92
CA THR A 205 0.18 9.43 -15.20
C THR A 205 -1.34 9.59 -15.43
N GLY A 206 -2.11 8.53 -15.18
CA GLY A 206 -3.57 8.54 -15.24
C GLY A 206 -4.21 7.37 -14.51
N THR A 207 -5.55 7.34 -14.50
CA THR A 207 -6.35 6.36 -13.75
C THR A 207 -7.48 5.80 -14.60
N LEU A 208 -7.59 4.48 -14.71
CA LEU A 208 -8.73 3.78 -15.30
C LEU A 208 -9.95 3.96 -14.40
N ILE A 209 -11.06 4.49 -14.94
CA ILE A 209 -12.31 4.77 -14.22
C ILE A 209 -13.53 4.01 -14.79
N LYS A 210 -13.37 3.39 -15.96
CA LYS A 210 -14.27 2.37 -16.55
C LYS A 210 -13.42 1.43 -17.41
N SER A 211 -13.91 0.24 -17.74
CA SER A 211 -13.13 -0.77 -18.51
C SER A 211 -12.48 -0.23 -19.78
N ASN A 212 -13.08 0.77 -20.44
CA ASN A 212 -12.54 1.45 -21.62
C ASN A 212 -12.44 2.99 -21.47
N TRP A 213 -12.39 3.52 -20.25
CA TRP A 213 -12.16 4.95 -20.01
C TRP A 213 -11.17 5.21 -18.87
N MET A 214 -10.28 6.16 -19.10
CA MET A 214 -9.36 6.66 -18.08
C MET A 214 -9.43 8.19 -17.95
N VAL A 215 -8.96 8.70 -16.83
CA VAL A 215 -8.78 10.12 -16.53
C VAL A 215 -7.28 10.45 -16.40
N THR A 216 -6.91 11.65 -16.82
CA THR A 216 -5.58 12.27 -16.67
C THR A 216 -5.75 13.80 -16.69
N ALA A 217 -4.67 14.58 -16.70
CA ALA A 217 -4.72 16.04 -16.77
C ALA A 217 -4.97 16.54 -18.20
N LYS A 218 -5.56 17.73 -18.34
CA LYS A 218 -5.84 18.35 -19.65
C LYS A 218 -4.56 18.75 -20.36
N HIS A 219 -3.57 19.24 -19.61
CA HIS A 219 -2.26 19.64 -20.15
C HIS A 219 -1.36 18.47 -20.61
N CYS A 220 -1.65 17.23 -20.21
CA CYS A 220 -0.90 16.07 -20.69
C CYS A 220 -1.07 15.87 -22.21
N PRO A 221 -0.09 15.32 -22.94
CA PRO A 221 -0.27 14.94 -24.34
C PRO A 221 -1.41 13.92 -24.52
N THR A 222 -1.95 13.81 -25.74
CA THR A 222 -2.85 12.70 -26.12
C THR A 222 -2.05 11.70 -26.96
N PRO A 223 -1.61 10.55 -26.41
CA PRO A 223 -0.83 9.58 -27.15
C PRO A 223 -1.69 8.71 -28.06
N SER A 224 -1.04 7.96 -28.95
CA SER A 224 -1.68 6.90 -29.74
C SER A 224 -2.12 5.70 -28.89
N SER A 225 -1.45 5.46 -27.76
CA SER A 225 -1.74 4.35 -26.83
C SER A 225 -1.26 4.65 -25.40
N VAL A 226 -1.80 3.90 -24.44
CA VAL A 226 -1.48 3.97 -23.01
C VAL A 226 -1.22 2.57 -22.45
N ARG A 227 -0.47 2.45 -21.35
CA ARG A 227 -0.27 1.17 -20.62
C ARG A 227 -1.08 1.16 -19.34
N VAL A 228 -2.04 0.25 -19.21
CA VAL A 228 -2.95 0.12 -18.07
C VAL A 228 -2.57 -1.10 -17.21
N GLY A 229 -2.70 -0.99 -15.88
CA GLY A 229 -2.70 -2.14 -14.96
C GLY A 229 -1.32 -2.67 -14.54
N SER A 230 -0.28 -1.85 -14.72
CA SER A 230 1.07 -2.15 -14.27
C SER A 230 1.67 -0.93 -13.57
N ILE A 231 2.30 -1.14 -12.42
CA ILE A 231 3.21 -0.16 -11.81
C ILE A 231 4.53 -0.04 -12.57
N ASN A 232 4.86 -0.94 -13.50
CA ASN A 232 6.02 -0.80 -14.37
C ASN A 232 5.59 -0.12 -15.69
N ARG A 233 6.15 1.05 -16.02
CA ARG A 233 5.77 1.78 -17.24
C ARG A 233 6.30 1.15 -18.53
N THR A 234 7.33 0.29 -18.46
CA THR A 234 7.94 -0.35 -19.64
C THR A 234 7.48 -1.79 -19.86
N SER A 235 6.96 -2.49 -18.84
CA SER A 235 6.54 -3.89 -18.93
C SER A 235 5.27 -4.22 -18.12
N GLY A 236 4.68 -5.40 -18.38
CA GLY A 236 3.39 -5.79 -17.78
C GLY A 236 2.22 -4.92 -18.22
N GLY A 237 1.03 -5.17 -17.65
CA GLY A 237 -0.18 -4.43 -18.01
C GLY A 237 -0.66 -4.72 -19.44
N THR A 238 -1.60 -3.92 -19.94
CA THR A 238 -2.06 -3.95 -21.33
C THR A 238 -1.76 -2.62 -22.01
N VAL A 239 -1.13 -2.67 -23.19
CA VAL A 239 -1.00 -1.49 -24.06
C VAL A 239 -2.23 -1.42 -24.96
N VAL A 240 -2.97 -0.31 -24.90
CA VAL A 240 -4.24 -0.13 -25.61
C VAL A 240 -4.29 1.24 -26.27
N ARG A 241 -4.83 1.30 -27.49
CA ARG A 241 -4.95 2.55 -28.26
C ARG A 241 -5.92 3.52 -27.60
N VAL A 242 -5.63 4.82 -27.69
CA VAL A 242 -6.60 5.88 -27.40
C VAL A 242 -7.43 6.11 -28.65
N SER A 243 -8.76 6.04 -28.53
CA SER A 243 -9.70 6.28 -29.63
C SER A 243 -10.29 7.69 -29.64
N ARG A 244 -10.42 8.30 -28.46
CA ARG A 244 -10.98 9.66 -28.28
C ARG A 244 -10.41 10.32 -27.04
N ALA A 245 -10.22 11.63 -27.10
CA ALA A 245 -9.92 12.47 -25.93
C ALA A 245 -11.06 13.46 -25.69
N VAL A 246 -11.40 13.72 -24.43
CA VAL A 246 -12.45 14.67 -24.03
C VAL A 246 -11.92 15.55 -22.89
N ASN A 247 -11.71 16.83 -23.17
CA ASN A 247 -11.28 17.80 -22.17
C ASN A 247 -12.46 18.22 -21.28
N HIS A 248 -12.24 18.38 -19.98
CA HIS A 248 -13.16 19.14 -19.15
C HIS A 248 -13.15 20.61 -19.64
N PRO A 249 -14.32 21.28 -19.72
CA PRO A 249 -14.37 22.68 -20.16
C PRO A 249 -13.51 23.57 -19.24
N SER A 250 -13.74 23.49 -17.93
CA SER A 250 -13.29 24.53 -16.97
C SER A 250 -12.10 24.18 -16.07
N ILE A 251 -11.64 22.92 -16.02
CA ILE A 251 -10.52 22.51 -15.14
C ILE A 251 -9.53 21.62 -15.90
N ASP A 252 -8.36 21.40 -15.30
CA ASP A 252 -7.24 20.64 -15.86
C ASP A 252 -7.45 19.11 -15.79
N VAL A 253 -8.61 18.64 -16.25
CA VAL A 253 -8.97 17.23 -16.33
C VAL A 253 -9.31 16.85 -17.76
N LYS A 254 -8.90 15.65 -18.18
CA LYS A 254 -9.19 15.07 -19.50
C LYS A 254 -9.45 13.58 -19.38
N LEU A 255 -10.43 13.12 -20.15
CA LEU A 255 -10.75 11.70 -20.30
C LEU A 255 -10.16 11.16 -21.60
N PHE A 256 -9.67 9.92 -21.57
CA PHE A 256 -9.41 9.14 -22.77
C PHE A 256 -10.36 7.96 -22.85
N GLN A 257 -11.01 7.82 -24.00
CA GLN A 257 -11.66 6.59 -24.40
C GLN A 257 -10.60 5.66 -24.99
N LEU A 258 -10.62 4.41 -24.54
CA LEU A 258 -9.74 3.36 -25.02
C LEU A 258 -10.43 2.63 -26.18
N ALA A 259 -9.65 2.20 -27.18
CA ALA A 259 -10.17 1.51 -28.36
C ALA A 259 -10.80 0.13 -28.05
N SER A 260 -10.44 -0.46 -26.92
CA SER A 260 -11.02 -1.69 -26.38
C SER A 260 -11.12 -1.61 -24.85
N SER A 261 -12.01 -2.41 -24.26
CA SER A 261 -12.03 -2.63 -22.81
C SER A 261 -10.81 -3.44 -22.38
N VAL A 262 -10.21 -3.07 -21.25
CA VAL A 262 -9.20 -3.88 -20.54
C VAL A 262 -9.85 -4.70 -19.43
N SER A 263 -9.17 -5.75 -18.98
CA SER A 263 -9.63 -6.66 -17.92
C SER A 263 -9.34 -6.17 -16.50
N TYR A 264 -8.66 -5.04 -16.33
CA TYR A 264 -8.31 -4.50 -15.01
C TYR A 264 -9.49 -3.80 -14.33
N ALA A 265 -9.59 -3.97 -13.01
CA ALA A 265 -10.58 -3.28 -12.18
C ALA A 265 -10.33 -1.75 -12.18
N PRO A 266 -11.31 -0.93 -12.62
CA PRO A 266 -11.20 0.53 -12.55
C PRO A 266 -11.23 1.05 -11.10
N ALA A 267 -10.72 2.26 -10.89
CA ALA A 267 -10.89 2.98 -9.63
C ALA A 267 -12.31 3.57 -9.56
N PRO A 268 -13.10 3.26 -8.51
CA PRO A 268 -14.35 3.96 -8.27
C PRO A 268 -14.10 5.43 -7.94
N ILE A 269 -14.98 6.31 -8.44
CA ILE A 269 -15.02 7.74 -8.09
C ILE A 269 -16.15 7.93 -7.05
N PRO A 270 -15.82 8.29 -5.80
CA PRO A 270 -16.80 8.43 -4.73
C PRO A 270 -17.60 9.73 -4.88
N THR A 271 -18.65 9.86 -4.08
CA THR A 271 -19.52 11.06 -4.05
C THR A 271 -18.89 12.27 -3.34
N SER A 272 -17.73 12.11 -2.70
CA SER A 272 -17.01 13.17 -1.99
C SER A 272 -15.53 12.83 -1.88
N SER A 273 -14.66 13.81 -2.12
CA SER A 273 -13.21 13.74 -1.95
C SER A 273 -12.80 13.62 -0.48
N GLY A 274 -13.50 14.34 0.40
CA GLY A 274 -13.36 14.27 1.86
C GLY A 274 -13.05 15.63 2.47
N ALA A 275 -13.16 15.74 3.79
CA ALA A 275 -12.81 16.96 4.51
C ALA A 275 -11.28 17.16 4.57
N VAL A 276 -10.87 18.38 4.91
CA VAL A 276 -9.49 18.69 5.33
C VAL A 276 -9.04 17.69 6.41
N GLY A 277 -7.83 17.16 6.26
CA GLY A 277 -7.28 16.09 7.11
C GLY A 277 -7.58 14.67 6.62
N THR A 278 -8.42 14.48 5.59
CA THR A 278 -8.63 13.16 4.98
C THR A 278 -7.31 12.57 4.51
N ALA A 279 -6.96 11.38 5.01
CA ALA A 279 -5.77 10.65 4.59
C ALA A 279 -5.94 10.15 3.14
N THR A 280 -4.91 10.40 2.32
CA THR A 280 -4.89 10.09 0.90
C THR A 280 -3.52 9.54 0.50
N ARG A 281 -3.42 8.98 -0.71
CA ARG A 281 -2.17 8.55 -1.32
C ARG A 281 -2.12 9.07 -2.74
N ILE A 282 -0.98 9.60 -3.15
CA ILE A 282 -0.72 10.01 -4.54
C ILE A 282 0.23 8.99 -5.18
N ILE A 283 -0.02 8.63 -6.44
CA ILE A 283 0.77 7.61 -7.16
C ILE A 283 1.10 8.08 -8.58
N GLY A 284 2.34 7.85 -9.04
CA GLY A 284 2.75 8.17 -10.41
C GLY A 284 4.18 7.82 -10.78
N TRP A 285 4.60 8.23 -11.99
CA TRP A 285 5.97 8.08 -12.51
C TRP A 285 6.66 9.43 -12.72
N GLY A 286 6.33 10.44 -11.92
CA GLY A 286 7.02 11.73 -11.94
C GLY A 286 8.49 11.61 -11.55
N GLN A 287 9.27 12.63 -11.93
CA GLN A 287 10.63 12.78 -11.44
C GLN A 287 10.63 12.89 -9.90
N THR A 288 11.76 12.52 -9.30
CA THR A 288 11.76 12.13 -7.88
C THR A 288 12.64 13.01 -7.01
N CYS A 289 13.27 14.00 -7.63
CA CYS A 289 13.97 15.11 -7.00
C CYS A 289 13.24 16.42 -7.38
N ALA A 290 13.38 17.44 -6.54
CA ALA A 290 12.57 18.66 -6.63
C ALA A 290 12.87 19.57 -7.84
N PRO A 291 14.13 19.81 -8.27
CA PRO A 291 14.43 20.69 -9.40
C PRO A 291 14.03 20.06 -10.74
N ARG A 292 13.39 20.81 -11.64
CA ARG A 292 12.98 20.30 -12.97
C ARG A 292 14.15 19.65 -13.72
N GLY A 293 13.97 18.41 -14.17
CA GLY A 293 14.97 17.70 -15.01
C GLY A 293 16.17 17.13 -14.25
N CYS A 294 16.16 17.14 -12.92
CA CYS A 294 17.23 16.61 -12.05
C CYS A 294 17.51 15.10 -12.17
N GLY A 295 16.63 14.33 -12.83
CA GLY A 295 16.74 12.89 -12.95
C GLY A 295 15.75 12.30 -13.96
N SER A 296 15.92 11.02 -14.28
CA SER A 296 15.01 10.29 -15.16
C SER A 296 13.72 9.88 -14.43
N ALA A 297 12.61 9.82 -15.16
CA ALA A 297 11.35 9.27 -14.63
C ALA A 297 11.53 7.79 -14.24
N PRO A 298 11.10 7.36 -13.04
CA PRO A 298 11.34 6.00 -12.55
C PRO A 298 10.63 4.96 -13.41
N THR A 299 11.17 3.75 -13.50
CA THR A 299 10.55 2.64 -14.28
C THR A 299 9.36 2.03 -13.53
N VAL A 300 9.47 1.93 -12.21
CA VAL A 300 8.37 1.53 -11.32
C VAL A 300 7.65 2.79 -10.83
N ALA A 301 6.35 2.70 -10.62
CA ALA A 301 5.55 3.79 -10.07
C ALA A 301 5.92 4.02 -8.61
N HIS A 302 5.66 5.23 -8.14
CA HIS A 302 5.94 5.66 -6.79
C HIS A 302 4.67 6.09 -6.08
N GLU A 303 4.66 5.94 -4.76
CA GLU A 303 3.56 6.31 -3.89
C GLU A 303 4.04 7.22 -2.75
N LEU A 304 3.19 8.17 -2.37
CA LEU A 304 3.36 9.01 -1.18
C LEU A 304 2.03 9.05 -0.42
N ASP A 305 2.07 8.68 0.86
CA ASP A 305 0.97 8.89 1.81
C ASP A 305 0.95 10.37 2.23
N THR A 306 -0.22 11.00 2.13
CA THR A 306 -0.43 12.45 2.30
C THR A 306 -1.89 12.72 2.75
N SER A 307 -2.36 13.96 2.72
CA SER A 307 -3.71 14.34 3.13
C SER A 307 -4.29 15.50 2.32
N ILE A 308 -5.61 15.64 2.34
CA ILE A 308 -6.29 16.88 1.93
C ILE A 308 -5.97 17.96 2.95
N VAL A 309 -5.67 19.17 2.49
CA VAL A 309 -5.44 20.35 3.35
C VAL A 309 -6.32 21.52 2.89
N ALA A 310 -6.44 22.56 3.71
CA ALA A 310 -7.28 23.71 3.39
C ALA A 310 -6.79 24.42 2.11
N ASP A 311 -7.75 24.84 1.28
CA ASP A 311 -7.54 25.54 0.00
C ASP A 311 -6.63 26.77 0.14
N SER A 312 -6.70 27.49 1.26
CA SER A 312 -5.84 28.63 1.56
C SER A 312 -4.34 28.32 1.60
N ARG A 313 -3.94 27.03 1.61
CA ARG A 313 -2.54 26.60 1.46
C ARG A 313 -2.09 26.41 0.00
N CYS A 314 -2.99 26.58 -0.97
CA CYS A 314 -2.71 26.51 -2.39
C CYS A 314 -3.03 27.85 -3.08
N SER A 315 -2.02 28.54 -3.57
CA SER A 315 -2.15 29.76 -4.37
C SER A 315 -2.84 29.46 -5.71
N GLY A 316 -3.86 30.26 -6.06
CA GLY A 316 -4.58 30.12 -7.33
C GLY A 316 -5.41 28.84 -7.45
N ILE A 317 -5.88 28.28 -6.33
CA ILE A 317 -6.82 27.16 -6.33
C ILE A 317 -8.26 27.61 -6.59
N ASN A 318 -9.00 26.81 -7.33
CA ASN A 318 -10.44 26.92 -7.53
C ASN A 318 -11.15 25.87 -6.65
N GLY A 319 -11.22 26.13 -5.34
CA GLY A 319 -11.70 25.18 -4.31
C GLY A 319 -12.97 24.38 -4.63
N PRO A 320 -14.03 24.96 -5.25
CA PRO A 320 -15.21 24.20 -5.68
C PRO A 320 -14.96 23.04 -6.66
N TYR A 321 -13.80 23.01 -7.34
CA TYR A 321 -13.45 22.00 -8.34
C TYR A 321 -12.04 21.42 -8.17
N GLU A 322 -11.31 21.78 -7.13
CA GLU A 322 -9.89 21.45 -6.96
C GLU A 322 -9.56 21.11 -5.50
N ILE A 323 -8.66 20.15 -5.29
CA ILE A 323 -8.19 19.69 -3.98
C ILE A 323 -6.79 20.24 -3.73
N CYS A 324 -6.59 20.90 -2.59
CA CYS A 324 -5.25 21.20 -2.08
C CYS A 324 -4.69 19.98 -1.32
N THR A 325 -3.59 19.40 -1.82
CA THR A 325 -2.98 18.17 -1.29
C THR A 325 -1.69 18.47 -0.57
N ASN A 326 -1.53 17.93 0.65
CA ASN A 326 -0.44 18.28 1.54
C ASN A 326 0.94 18.02 0.94
N ASN A 327 1.84 18.94 1.22
CA ASN A 327 3.28 18.76 1.06
C ASN A 327 3.81 18.17 2.37
N THR A 328 3.81 16.84 2.43
CA THR A 328 4.20 16.09 3.65
C THR A 328 5.61 16.51 4.06
N ASN A 329 5.78 16.77 5.37
CA ASN A 329 7.02 17.25 6.00
C ASN A 329 7.64 18.52 5.37
N GLY A 330 6.89 19.28 4.57
CA GLY A 330 7.40 20.47 3.88
C GLY A 330 8.36 20.18 2.72
N ASN A 331 8.55 18.90 2.35
CA ASN A 331 9.57 18.49 1.38
C ASN A 331 9.13 17.35 0.43
N ALA A 332 7.90 16.83 0.55
CA ALA A 332 7.39 15.71 -0.24
C ALA A 332 6.15 16.08 -1.09
N GLY A 333 6.02 15.52 -2.29
CA GLY A 333 4.87 15.80 -3.15
C GLY A 333 5.04 15.34 -4.60
N ALA A 334 3.99 15.58 -5.41
CA ALA A 334 3.99 15.29 -6.83
C ALA A 334 4.97 16.20 -7.60
N CYS A 335 5.47 15.70 -8.73
CA CYS A 335 6.36 16.44 -9.61
C CYS A 335 6.13 16.12 -11.10
N TYR A 336 7.01 16.64 -11.97
CA TYR A 336 6.91 16.50 -13.42
C TYR A 336 6.79 15.04 -13.86
N GLY A 337 5.62 14.67 -14.38
CA GLY A 337 5.25 13.32 -14.83
C GLY A 337 4.21 12.62 -13.94
N ASP A 338 3.99 13.09 -12.71
CA ASP A 338 2.82 12.71 -11.89
C ASP A 338 1.54 13.40 -12.36
N SER A 339 1.64 14.37 -13.27
CA SER A 339 0.53 15.04 -13.96
C SER A 339 -0.53 14.05 -14.42
N GLY A 340 -1.80 14.33 -14.07
CA GLY A 340 -2.95 13.47 -14.31
C GLY A 340 -3.06 12.23 -13.41
N GLY A 341 -2.04 11.98 -12.58
CA GLY A 341 -1.97 10.82 -11.70
C GLY A 341 -3.00 10.83 -10.57
N PRO A 342 -3.38 9.65 -10.06
CA PRO A 342 -4.38 9.52 -9.01
C PRO A 342 -3.92 10.11 -7.68
N GLN A 343 -4.80 10.90 -7.08
CA GLN A 343 -4.97 10.96 -5.62
C GLN A 343 -6.11 10.02 -5.23
N VAL A 344 -5.82 9.06 -4.34
CA VAL A 344 -6.78 8.06 -3.85
C VAL A 344 -6.97 8.14 -2.34
N ARG A 345 -8.14 7.73 -1.86
CA ARG A 345 -8.42 7.46 -0.43
C ARG A 345 -8.99 6.05 -0.26
N ARG A 346 -8.87 5.45 0.93
CA ARG A 346 -9.58 4.20 1.23
C ARG A 346 -11.01 4.48 1.71
N ILE A 347 -11.99 3.81 1.12
CA ILE A 347 -13.38 3.73 1.61
C ILE A 347 -13.70 2.23 1.70
N ASN A 348 -14.14 1.76 2.87
CA ASN A 348 -14.47 0.34 3.11
C ASN A 348 -13.36 -0.63 2.64
N GLY A 349 -12.09 -0.23 2.85
CA GLY A 349 -10.90 -0.98 2.43
C GLY A 349 -10.45 -0.78 0.97
N VAL A 350 -11.29 -0.23 0.10
CA VAL A 350 -11.07 -0.08 -1.35
C VAL A 350 -10.48 1.30 -1.68
N TRP A 351 -9.48 1.35 -2.57
CA TRP A 351 -8.95 2.59 -3.13
C TRP A 351 -9.97 3.25 -4.07
N ASN A 352 -10.36 4.47 -3.74
CA ASN A 352 -11.28 5.31 -4.50
C ASN A 352 -10.50 6.53 -5.00
N VAL A 353 -10.58 6.85 -6.31
CA VAL A 353 -9.87 8.00 -6.88
C VAL A 353 -10.70 9.27 -6.69
N ILE A 354 -10.09 10.27 -6.05
CA ILE A 354 -10.75 11.53 -5.70
C ILE A 354 -10.20 12.72 -6.50
N GLY A 355 -8.95 12.64 -6.95
CA GLY A 355 -8.28 13.75 -7.63
C GLY A 355 -7.34 13.30 -8.74
N ALA A 356 -7.09 14.19 -9.70
CA ALA A 356 -6.06 14.03 -10.74
C ALA A 356 -5.02 15.16 -10.62
N THR A 357 -3.72 14.84 -10.56
CA THR A 357 -2.63 15.83 -10.36
C THR A 357 -2.65 16.92 -11.42
N SER A 358 -2.70 18.20 -11.05
CA SER A 358 -2.61 19.33 -11.99
C SER A 358 -1.29 20.08 -11.88
N ARG A 359 -1.02 20.76 -10.75
CA ARG A 359 0.08 21.74 -10.64
C ARG A 359 0.56 21.95 -9.20
N ALA A 360 1.69 22.62 -9.03
CA ALA A 360 2.17 23.07 -7.72
C ALA A 360 1.29 24.22 -7.20
N GLY A 361 0.97 24.21 -5.90
CA GLY A 361 0.15 25.22 -5.21
C GLY A 361 0.90 26.49 -4.79
N ASN A 362 2.10 26.72 -5.31
CA ASN A 362 2.89 27.95 -5.12
C ASN A 362 3.43 28.53 -6.44
N ASN A 363 3.00 28.00 -7.59
CA ASN A 363 3.53 28.35 -8.92
C ASN A 363 5.06 28.15 -9.10
N SER A 364 5.71 27.39 -8.21
CA SER A 364 7.15 27.10 -8.31
C SER A 364 7.46 26.11 -9.44
N SER A 365 8.60 26.32 -10.10
CA SER A 365 9.23 25.33 -11.00
C SER A 365 10.00 24.24 -10.25
N THR A 366 10.10 24.35 -8.92
CA THR A 366 10.70 23.35 -8.03
C THR A 366 9.58 22.64 -7.25
N CYS A 367 9.38 21.37 -7.55
CA CYS A 367 8.32 20.54 -6.97
C CYS A 367 8.46 20.37 -5.46
N ALA A 368 7.39 19.93 -4.79
CA ALA A 368 7.39 19.56 -3.37
C ALA A 368 7.93 20.65 -2.40
N THR A 369 7.87 21.92 -2.82
CA THR A 369 8.17 23.10 -2.00
C THR A 369 6.93 23.74 -1.37
N ALA A 370 5.74 23.23 -1.73
CA ALA A 370 4.44 23.63 -1.20
C ALA A 370 3.40 22.55 -1.57
N PRO A 371 2.18 22.58 -0.97
CA PRO A 371 1.06 21.75 -1.37
C PRO A 371 0.80 21.76 -2.89
N SER A 372 0.19 20.70 -3.39
CA SER A 372 -0.09 20.51 -4.83
C SER A 372 -1.59 20.53 -5.10
N ILE A 373 -1.99 21.08 -6.25
CA ILE A 373 -3.39 21.21 -6.68
C ILE A 373 -3.76 20.04 -7.59
N TYR A 374 -4.89 19.41 -7.27
CA TYR A 374 -5.50 18.31 -8.02
C TYR A 374 -6.88 18.74 -8.51
N GLY A 375 -7.33 18.31 -9.69
CA GLY A 375 -8.73 18.47 -10.09
C GLY A 375 -9.62 17.50 -9.32
N ASP A 376 -10.63 17.98 -8.60
CA ASP A 376 -11.52 17.15 -7.77
C ASP A 376 -12.50 16.37 -8.68
N LEU A 377 -12.25 15.07 -8.83
CA LEU A 377 -13.06 14.18 -9.68
C LEU A 377 -14.47 13.93 -9.12
N THR A 378 -14.66 14.17 -7.82
CA THR A 378 -15.94 14.01 -7.14
C THR A 378 -16.85 15.21 -7.41
N SER A 379 -16.29 16.44 -7.47
CA SER A 379 -16.99 17.66 -7.88
C SER A 379 -17.53 17.58 -9.31
N ILE A 380 -16.74 17.03 -10.25
CA ILE A 380 -17.11 16.86 -11.65
C ILE A 380 -17.72 15.49 -11.97
N ARG A 381 -18.06 14.67 -10.96
CA ARG A 381 -18.51 13.28 -11.14
C ARG A 381 -19.72 13.17 -12.09
N SER A 382 -20.62 14.15 -12.06
CA SER A 382 -21.77 14.21 -12.99
C SER A 382 -21.32 14.34 -14.46
N TRP A 383 -20.38 15.24 -14.75
CA TRP A 383 -19.80 15.38 -16.10
C TRP A 383 -19.09 14.09 -16.54
N ILE A 384 -18.27 13.49 -15.66
CA ILE A 384 -17.60 12.21 -15.95
C ILE A 384 -18.64 11.14 -16.31
N ASN A 385 -19.68 11.00 -15.48
CA ASN A 385 -20.74 10.01 -15.66
C ASN A 385 -21.45 10.15 -17.02
N THR A 386 -21.70 11.39 -17.46
CA THR A 386 -22.24 11.70 -18.80
C THR A 386 -21.28 11.30 -19.92
N GLN A 387 -19.97 11.62 -19.81
CA GLN A 387 -19.00 11.28 -20.87
C GLN A 387 -18.77 9.77 -21.02
N VAL A 388 -18.71 9.03 -19.92
CA VAL A 388 -18.40 7.58 -19.93
C VAL A 388 -19.63 6.69 -20.08
N GLY A 389 -20.85 7.25 -20.08
CA GLY A 389 -22.11 6.51 -20.13
C GLY A 389 -22.33 5.66 -18.88
N GLY A 390 -22.28 6.28 -17.70
CA GLY A 390 -22.39 5.60 -16.41
C GLY A 390 -21.05 5.12 -15.85
N LEU A 391 -20.67 5.59 -14.66
CA LEU A 391 -19.58 5.04 -13.86
C LEU A 391 -19.97 3.66 -13.27
N PRO A 392 -18.99 2.80 -12.94
CA PRO A 392 -19.26 1.59 -12.14
C PRO A 392 -19.95 1.95 -10.81
N SER A 393 -20.84 1.04 -10.36
CA SER A 393 -21.60 1.12 -9.12
C SER A 393 -20.72 1.10 -7.87
#